data_AF-A0A2J8ABX4-F1
#
_entry.id   AF-A0A2J8ABX4-F1
#
_cell.length_a   1.000
_cell.length_b   1.000
_cell.length_c   1.000
_cell.angle_alpha   90.00
_cell.angle_beta   90.00
_cell.angle_gamma   90.00
#
_symmetry.space_group_name_H-M   'P 1'
#
loop_
_entity.id
_entity.type
_entity.pdbx_description
1 polymer ?
#
loop_
_entity_poly.entity_id
_entity_poly.type
_entity_poly.pdbx_seq_one_letter_code
_entity_poly.pdbx_strand_id
1 'polypeptide(L)'
;MSTTRAGVPRSAPHTTLLVRDIGHLVTQNDQLGEIKDAAIYVKGGVIEWIGKTSDLPETLTVADTIIDGSGHVFLPGMVNTHAHMFQSLTRCIAQDKQLYGWLKTLYPIWSQLTGESVYVATLVSIAELVLSGCTTSSDHLYIYPNDVTWLNESERALFAERGIGVAHCPSSNTRLASGIAPIRAMIDEGVNVGLGVDGAASPYPEP
;
A
#
# COMPACT_ATOMS: atom_id res chain seq x y z
N MET A 1 16.33 2.91 24.37
CA MET A 1 15.84 3.37 23.04
C MET A 1 15.44 2.12 22.26
N SER A 2 14.14 1.86 22.18
CA SER A 2 13.61 0.68 21.50
C SER A 2 13.73 0.92 20.00
N THR A 3 14.66 0.25 19.34
CA THR A 3 14.81 0.32 17.88
C THR A 3 13.67 -0.49 17.27
N THR A 4 12.58 0.17 16.88
CA THR A 4 11.57 -0.42 16.01
C THR A 4 12.17 -0.56 14.61
N ARG A 5 12.91 -1.65 14.40
CA ARG A 5 13.26 -2.10 13.04
C ARG A 5 12.03 -2.77 12.42
N ALA A 6 11.98 -2.83 11.09
CA ALA A 6 11.05 -3.71 10.37
C ALA A 6 10.99 -5.09 11.05
N GLY A 7 9.78 -5.53 11.41
CA GLY A 7 9.55 -6.80 12.12
C GLY A 7 9.30 -6.70 13.64
N VAL A 8 9.33 -5.51 14.26
CA VAL A 8 8.82 -5.36 15.63
C VAL A 8 7.28 -5.31 15.62
N PRO A 9 6.58 -6.24 16.30
CA PRO A 9 5.12 -6.24 16.36
C PRO A 9 4.62 -4.93 16.97
N ARG A 10 3.72 -4.24 16.25
CA ARG A 10 3.02 -3.07 16.80
C ARG A 10 2.18 -3.51 18.01
N SER A 11 1.92 -2.61 18.94
CA SER A 11 0.90 -2.85 19.96
C SER A 11 -0.42 -3.10 19.25
N ALA A 12 -0.82 -4.36 19.20
CA ALA A 12 -2.07 -4.78 18.60
C ALA A 12 -3.22 -4.09 19.33
N PRO A 13 -4.20 -3.48 18.63
CA PRO A 13 -5.43 -3.08 19.29
C PRO A 13 -6.05 -4.31 19.98
N HIS A 14 -6.68 -4.14 21.14
CA HIS A 14 -7.28 -5.28 21.86
C HIS A 14 -8.58 -5.80 21.23
N THR A 15 -8.95 -5.27 20.05
CA THR A 15 -10.20 -5.58 19.37
C THR A 15 -10.17 -6.95 18.70
N THR A 16 -11.27 -7.65 18.81
CA THR A 16 -11.52 -8.97 18.22
C THR A 16 -12.58 -8.88 17.12
N LEU A 17 -12.38 -9.64 16.04
CA LEU A 17 -13.30 -9.74 14.91
C LEU A 17 -13.51 -11.22 14.58
N LEU A 18 -14.77 -11.64 14.49
CA LEU A 18 -15.16 -12.93 13.95
C LEU A 18 -15.92 -12.73 12.64
N VAL A 19 -15.42 -13.31 11.56
CA VAL A 19 -16.20 -13.53 10.34
C VAL A 19 -16.65 -14.98 10.33
N ARG A 20 -17.95 -15.23 10.30
CA ARG A 20 -18.52 -16.59 10.41
C ARG A 20 -19.41 -16.92 9.22
N ASP A 21 -19.62 -18.21 8.99
CA ASP A 21 -20.51 -18.72 7.94
C ASP A 21 -20.13 -18.23 6.53
N ILE A 22 -18.83 -18.03 6.28
CA ILE A 22 -18.30 -17.63 4.97
C ILE A 22 -18.62 -18.70 3.95
N GLY A 23 -19.36 -18.34 2.90
CA GLY A 23 -19.78 -19.30 1.87
C GLY A 23 -18.59 -20.01 1.20
N HIS A 24 -17.56 -19.24 0.81
CA HIS A 24 -16.31 -19.79 0.28
C HIS A 24 -15.11 -18.91 0.64
N LEU A 25 -14.08 -19.52 1.21
CA LEU A 25 -12.84 -18.87 1.60
C LEU A 25 -11.68 -19.37 0.73
N VAL A 26 -11.16 -18.50 -0.11
CA VAL A 26 -9.96 -18.75 -0.91
C VAL A 26 -8.75 -18.36 -0.07
N THR A 27 -7.99 -19.33 0.45
CA THR A 27 -6.94 -19.03 1.44
C THR A 27 -5.62 -18.58 0.84
N GLN A 28 -5.36 -18.91 -0.43
CA GLN A 28 -4.03 -18.81 -1.07
C GLN A 28 -2.94 -19.54 -0.26
N ASN A 29 -3.29 -20.65 0.38
CA ASN A 29 -2.38 -21.47 1.18
C ASN A 29 -2.52 -22.96 0.79
N ASP A 30 -1.43 -23.56 0.33
CA ASP A 30 -1.43 -24.94 -0.17
C ASP A 30 -1.79 -25.99 0.90
N GLN A 31 -1.51 -25.72 2.17
CA GLN A 31 -1.80 -26.65 3.26
C GLN A 31 -3.26 -26.57 3.70
N LEU A 32 -3.84 -25.38 3.71
CA LEU A 32 -5.24 -25.16 4.08
C LEU A 32 -6.20 -25.47 2.94
N GLY A 33 -5.78 -25.23 1.69
CA GLY A 33 -6.66 -25.27 0.54
C GLY A 33 -7.80 -24.26 0.63
N GLU A 34 -8.82 -24.41 -0.21
CA GLU A 34 -10.05 -23.60 -0.11
C GLU A 34 -11.04 -24.22 0.88
N ILE A 35 -11.75 -23.38 1.62
CA ILE A 35 -12.66 -23.82 2.69
C ILE A 35 -14.07 -23.30 2.41
N LYS A 36 -15.04 -24.21 2.38
CA LYS A 36 -16.48 -23.86 2.34
C LYS A 36 -17.04 -23.78 3.76
N ASP A 37 -18.05 -22.93 3.95
CA ASP A 37 -18.70 -22.68 5.24
C ASP A 37 -17.66 -22.32 6.32
N ALA A 38 -16.75 -21.41 5.99
CA ALA A 38 -15.57 -21.10 6.78
C ALA A 38 -15.81 -20.02 7.84
N ALA A 39 -14.91 -19.94 8.81
CA ALA A 39 -14.84 -18.83 9.76
C ALA A 39 -13.39 -18.37 9.94
N ILE A 40 -13.22 -17.09 10.26
CA ILE A 40 -11.94 -16.45 10.55
C ILE A 40 -12.09 -15.68 11.85
N TYR A 41 -11.21 -15.94 12.80
CA TYR A 41 -11.09 -15.17 14.04
C TYR A 41 -9.81 -14.32 14.01
N VAL A 42 -9.98 -13.03 14.22
CA VAL A 42 -8.90 -12.03 14.20
C VAL A 42 -8.80 -11.37 15.56
N LYS A 43 -7.60 -11.31 16.11
CA LYS A 43 -7.29 -10.61 17.34
C LYS A 43 -6.17 -9.62 17.10
N GLY A 44 -6.47 -8.34 17.32
CA GLY A 44 -5.48 -7.29 17.17
C GLY A 44 -4.84 -7.18 15.79
N GLY A 45 -5.64 -7.45 14.76
CA GLY A 45 -5.21 -7.41 13.35
C GLY A 45 -4.43 -8.64 12.88
N VAL A 46 -4.33 -9.69 13.71
CA VAL A 46 -3.71 -10.97 13.35
C VAL A 46 -4.78 -12.05 13.27
N ILE A 47 -4.77 -12.86 12.22
CA ILE A 47 -5.60 -14.06 12.12
C ILE A 47 -5.09 -15.06 13.17
N GLU A 48 -5.89 -15.28 14.21
CA GLU A 48 -5.56 -16.21 15.30
C GLU A 48 -6.11 -17.62 15.01
N TRP A 49 -7.22 -17.70 14.26
CA TRP A 49 -7.81 -18.97 13.87
C TRP A 49 -8.53 -18.87 12.51
N ILE A 50 -8.46 -19.96 11.74
CA ILE A 50 -9.10 -20.14 10.44
C ILE A 50 -9.52 -21.59 10.28
N GLY A 51 -10.73 -21.85 9.78
CA GLY A 51 -11.23 -23.22 9.60
C GLY A 51 -12.67 -23.26 9.13
N LYS A 52 -13.28 -24.45 9.15
CA LYS A 52 -14.73 -24.57 8.95
C LYS A 52 -15.46 -24.02 10.15
N THR A 53 -16.60 -23.36 9.95
CA THR A 53 -17.41 -22.81 11.04
C THR A 53 -17.85 -23.89 12.03
N SER A 54 -18.06 -25.12 11.57
CA SER A 54 -18.36 -26.28 12.42
C SER A 54 -17.26 -26.61 13.43
N ASP A 55 -16.02 -26.21 13.14
CA ASP A 55 -14.82 -26.54 13.90
C ASP A 55 -14.36 -25.34 14.76
N LEU A 56 -15.14 -24.24 14.78
CA LEU A 56 -14.84 -23.04 15.54
C LEU A 56 -14.88 -23.34 17.05
N PRO A 57 -13.78 -23.11 17.80
CA PRO A 57 -13.77 -23.32 19.24
C PRO A 57 -14.80 -22.46 19.97
N GLU A 58 -15.46 -23.00 20.99
CA GLU A 58 -16.46 -22.26 21.78
C GLU A 58 -15.91 -20.95 22.36
N THR A 59 -14.63 -20.95 22.74
CA THR A 59 -13.91 -19.77 23.26
C THR A 59 -13.75 -18.64 22.24
N LEU A 60 -13.93 -18.90 20.94
CA LEU A 60 -13.77 -17.93 19.85
C LEU A 60 -15.10 -17.56 19.19
N THR A 61 -16.23 -17.93 19.79
CA THR A 61 -17.58 -17.61 19.28
C THR A 61 -18.05 -16.20 19.61
N VAL A 62 -17.33 -15.50 20.50
CA VAL A 62 -17.60 -14.13 20.91
C VAL A 62 -16.44 -13.22 20.46
N ALA A 63 -16.78 -12.11 19.84
CA ALA A 63 -15.86 -11.07 19.41
C ALA A 63 -16.53 -9.69 19.56
N ASP A 64 -15.72 -8.63 19.61
CA ASP A 64 -16.21 -7.25 19.65
C ASP A 64 -17.00 -6.88 18.39
N THR A 65 -16.62 -7.48 17.25
CA THR A 65 -17.35 -7.36 15.98
C THR A 65 -17.57 -8.75 15.39
N ILE A 66 -18.79 -9.02 14.95
CA ILE A 66 -19.14 -10.25 14.24
C ILE A 66 -19.71 -9.87 12.87
N ILE A 67 -19.16 -10.48 11.81
CA ILE A 67 -19.61 -10.32 10.43
C ILE A 67 -20.17 -11.67 9.95
N ASP A 68 -21.38 -11.64 9.41
CA ASP A 68 -21.95 -12.76 8.66
C ASP A 68 -21.37 -12.76 7.25
N GLY A 69 -20.60 -13.81 6.93
CA GLY A 69 -19.99 -14.03 5.63
C GLY A 69 -20.83 -14.85 4.67
N SER A 70 -22.07 -15.19 5.04
CA SER A 70 -22.96 -16.02 4.21
C SER A 70 -23.20 -15.39 2.84
N GLY A 71 -23.20 -16.22 1.81
CA GLY A 71 -23.37 -15.78 0.41
C GLY A 71 -22.18 -15.02 -0.20
N HIS A 72 -21.07 -14.85 0.52
CA HIS A 72 -19.89 -14.13 0.03
C HIS A 72 -18.69 -15.06 -0.19
N VAL A 73 -17.79 -14.62 -1.07
CA VAL A 73 -16.45 -15.19 -1.23
C VAL A 73 -15.44 -14.27 -0.57
N PHE A 74 -14.59 -14.82 0.30
CA PHE A 74 -13.51 -14.08 0.94
C PHE A 74 -12.16 -14.49 0.34
N LEU A 75 -11.32 -13.49 0.10
CA LEU A 75 -9.97 -13.65 -0.44
C LEU A 75 -8.98 -12.79 0.39
N PRO A 76 -7.68 -13.14 0.43
CA PRO A 76 -6.65 -12.23 0.87
C PRO A 76 -6.75 -10.92 0.08
N GLY A 77 -6.57 -9.80 0.77
CA GLY A 77 -6.59 -8.50 0.12
C GLY A 77 -5.50 -8.40 -0.94
N MET A 78 -5.81 -7.76 -2.07
CA MET A 78 -4.85 -7.64 -3.17
C MET A 78 -3.68 -6.73 -2.79
N VAL A 79 -2.53 -7.00 -3.41
CA VAL A 79 -1.28 -6.25 -3.24
C VAL A 79 -0.95 -5.55 -4.56
N ASN A 80 -1.07 -4.23 -4.58
CA ASN A 80 -0.62 -3.40 -5.68
C ASN A 80 0.87 -3.04 -5.53
N THR A 81 1.72 -3.61 -6.37
CA THR A 81 3.18 -3.52 -6.20
C THR A 81 3.79 -2.29 -6.85
N HIS A 82 3.01 -1.50 -7.62
CA HIS A 82 3.48 -0.29 -8.28
C HIS A 82 2.32 0.68 -8.57
N ALA A 83 2.51 1.96 -8.28
CA ALA A 83 1.57 3.02 -8.65
C ALA A 83 2.28 4.35 -8.91
N HIS A 84 1.57 5.24 -9.61
CA HIS A 84 1.87 6.67 -9.66
C HIS A 84 0.59 7.43 -9.31
N MET A 85 0.26 7.50 -8.03
CA MET A 85 -1.05 7.99 -7.56
C MET A 85 -1.35 9.42 -8.02
N PHE A 86 -0.34 10.29 -8.12
CA PHE A 86 -0.49 11.66 -8.62
C PHE A 86 -1.06 11.73 -10.06
N GLN A 87 -0.87 10.69 -10.87
CA GLN A 87 -1.35 10.65 -12.26
C GLN A 87 -2.87 10.43 -12.36
N SER A 88 -3.53 10.07 -11.26
CA SER A 88 -4.99 9.87 -11.20
C SER A 88 -5.79 11.10 -11.65
N LEU A 89 -5.25 12.31 -11.48
CA LEU A 89 -5.86 13.57 -11.90
C LEU A 89 -5.77 13.84 -13.42
N THR A 90 -4.98 13.05 -14.15
CA THR A 90 -4.68 13.27 -15.57
C THR A 90 -5.07 12.09 -16.46
N ARG A 91 -5.96 11.22 -15.97
CA ARG A 91 -6.44 10.06 -16.73
C ARG A 91 -7.08 10.49 -18.05
N CYS A 92 -6.89 9.67 -19.08
CA CYS A 92 -7.49 9.83 -20.40
C CYS A 92 -7.02 11.07 -21.23
N ILE A 93 -6.03 11.84 -20.76
CA ILE A 93 -5.54 13.05 -21.48
C ILE A 93 -4.64 12.71 -22.68
N ALA A 94 -3.80 11.68 -22.58
CA ALA A 94 -2.77 11.35 -23.56
C ALA A 94 -2.95 9.94 -24.15
N GLN A 95 -4.18 9.59 -24.53
CA GLN A 95 -4.49 8.29 -25.14
C GLN A 95 -3.81 8.12 -26.50
N ASP A 96 -3.59 6.87 -26.92
CA ASP A 96 -3.03 6.50 -28.23
C ASP A 96 -1.62 7.06 -28.53
N LYS A 97 -0.83 7.34 -27.49
CA LYS A 97 0.57 7.77 -27.61
C LYS A 97 1.53 6.71 -27.09
N GLN A 98 2.65 6.54 -27.80
CA GLN A 98 3.80 5.79 -27.29
C GLN A 98 4.44 6.53 -26.10
N LEU A 99 5.18 5.80 -25.25
CA LEU A 99 5.72 6.29 -23.97
C LEU A 99 6.33 7.69 -24.04
N TYR A 100 7.24 7.94 -24.99
CA TYR A 100 7.90 9.24 -25.08
C TYR A 100 6.94 10.38 -25.48
N GLY A 101 6.00 10.11 -26.40
CA GLY A 101 4.97 11.07 -26.77
C GLY A 101 3.98 11.33 -25.64
N TRP A 102 3.65 10.29 -24.87
CA TRP A 102 2.82 10.37 -23.67
C TRP A 102 3.50 11.25 -22.59
N LEU A 103 4.78 11.00 -22.29
CA LEU A 103 5.57 11.79 -21.34
C LEU A 103 5.65 13.26 -21.77
N LYS A 104 6.01 13.55 -23.03
CA LYS A 104 6.05 14.92 -23.55
C LYS A 104 4.72 15.65 -23.44
N THR A 105 3.60 14.93 -23.54
CA THR A 105 2.27 15.51 -23.42
C THR A 105 1.93 15.85 -21.96
N LEU A 106 2.29 14.97 -21.03
CA LEU A 106 1.85 15.08 -19.64
C LEU A 106 2.80 15.86 -18.73
N TYR A 107 4.11 15.86 -18.98
CA TYR A 107 5.07 16.62 -18.15
C TYR A 107 4.74 18.11 -18.03
N PRO A 108 4.31 18.82 -19.09
CA PRO A 108 3.87 20.21 -18.96
C PRO A 108 2.68 20.37 -18.00
N ILE A 109 1.74 19.44 -18.00
CA ILE A 109 0.59 19.44 -17.08
C ILE A 109 1.08 19.15 -15.66
N TRP A 110 1.89 18.10 -15.49
CA TRP A 110 2.39 17.71 -14.18
C TRP A 110 3.32 18.73 -13.54
N SER A 111 3.99 19.58 -14.33
CA SER A 111 4.77 20.71 -13.82
C SER A 111 3.94 21.74 -13.05
N GLN A 112 2.62 21.70 -13.20
CA GLN A 112 1.68 22.60 -12.52
C GLN A 112 1.05 21.97 -11.25
N LEU A 113 1.40 20.72 -10.91
CA LEU A 113 0.87 20.08 -9.71
C LEU A 113 1.35 20.78 -8.44
N THR A 114 0.46 20.85 -7.46
CA THR A 114 0.74 21.38 -6.12
C THR A 114 0.74 20.27 -5.08
N GLY A 115 1.17 20.57 -3.85
CA GLY A 115 1.04 19.66 -2.71
C GLY A 115 -0.41 19.23 -2.48
N GLU A 116 -1.37 20.15 -2.64
CA GLU A 116 -2.80 19.84 -2.58
C GLU A 116 -3.22 18.88 -3.71
N SER A 117 -2.72 19.08 -4.93
CA SER A 117 -3.00 18.19 -6.05
C SER A 117 -2.57 16.76 -5.76
N VAL A 118 -1.36 16.59 -5.21
CA VAL A 118 -0.83 15.27 -4.83
C VAL A 118 -1.68 14.65 -3.71
N TYR A 119 -2.04 15.42 -2.68
CA TYR A 119 -2.88 14.95 -1.59
C TYR A 119 -4.23 14.42 -2.08
N VAL A 120 -4.94 15.19 -2.91
CA VAL A 120 -6.23 14.78 -3.48
C VAL A 120 -6.07 13.55 -4.39
N ALA A 121 -5.04 13.54 -5.23
CA ALA A 121 -4.75 12.41 -6.11
C ALA A 121 -4.51 11.10 -5.34
N THR A 122 -3.78 11.18 -4.23
CA THR A 122 -3.53 10.06 -3.32
C THR A 122 -4.82 9.57 -2.67
N LEU A 123 -5.68 10.47 -2.15
CA LEU A 123 -6.97 10.09 -1.56
C LEU A 123 -7.88 9.37 -2.56
N VAL A 124 -8.00 9.90 -3.79
CA VAL A 124 -8.78 9.27 -4.87
C VAL A 124 -8.24 7.89 -5.19
N SER A 125 -6.91 7.78 -5.36
CA SER A 125 -6.26 6.51 -5.68
C SER A 125 -6.45 5.46 -4.59
N ILE A 126 -6.29 5.84 -3.31
CA ILE A 126 -6.48 4.92 -2.18
C ILE A 126 -7.95 4.49 -2.07
N ALA A 127 -8.90 5.40 -2.27
CA ALA A 127 -10.32 5.06 -2.25
C ALA A 127 -10.67 4.03 -3.33
N GLU A 128 -10.19 4.22 -4.57
CA GLU A 128 -10.36 3.26 -5.66
C GLU A 128 -9.71 1.90 -5.36
N LEU A 129 -8.51 1.90 -4.77
CA LEU A 129 -7.82 0.67 -4.36
C LEU A 129 -8.62 -0.10 -3.29
N VAL A 130 -9.10 0.57 -2.25
CA VAL A 130 -9.89 -0.06 -1.19
C VAL A 130 -11.22 -0.59 -1.74
N LEU A 131 -11.92 0.20 -2.57
CA LEU A 131 -13.19 -0.21 -3.19
C LEU A 131 -13.06 -1.39 -4.14
N SER A 132 -11.86 -1.62 -4.68
CA SER A 132 -11.58 -2.75 -5.56
C SER A 132 -10.99 -3.97 -4.83
N GLY A 133 -10.79 -3.91 -3.51
CA GLY A 133 -10.27 -5.04 -2.71
C GLY A 133 -8.73 -5.06 -2.56
N CYS A 134 -8.04 -3.99 -2.93
CA CYS A 134 -6.62 -3.81 -2.62
C CYS A 134 -6.45 -3.34 -1.18
N THR A 135 -5.55 -4.00 -0.45
CA THR A 135 -5.28 -3.71 0.97
C THR A 135 -3.84 -3.28 1.24
N THR A 136 -2.95 -3.47 0.26
CA THR A 136 -1.54 -3.05 0.33
C THR A 136 -1.14 -2.45 -1.00
N SER A 137 -0.54 -1.25 -0.99
CA SER A 137 0.00 -0.62 -2.20
C SER A 137 1.38 -0.04 -1.95
N SER A 138 2.23 -0.04 -2.97
CA SER A 138 3.32 0.93 -3.09
C SER A 138 2.86 2.15 -3.91
N ASP A 139 3.56 3.26 -3.78
CA ASP A 139 3.43 4.43 -4.66
C ASP A 139 4.81 4.96 -5.03
N HIS A 140 4.94 5.47 -6.25
CA HIS A 140 6.16 6.07 -6.76
C HIS A 140 5.90 7.50 -7.25
N LEU A 141 5.89 8.44 -6.30
CA LEU A 141 5.99 9.87 -6.58
C LEU A 141 7.44 10.23 -6.90
N TYR A 142 7.70 10.70 -8.12
CA TYR A 142 9.06 11.02 -8.58
C TYR A 142 9.23 12.46 -9.08
N ILE A 143 8.17 13.26 -9.07
CA ILE A 143 8.19 14.68 -9.44
C ILE A 143 7.76 15.53 -8.24
N TYR A 144 8.50 16.60 -8.00
CA TYR A 144 8.30 17.51 -6.86
C TYR A 144 8.24 18.98 -7.33
N PRO A 145 7.26 19.35 -8.19
CA PRO A 145 7.11 20.72 -8.66
C PRO A 145 6.49 21.63 -7.59
N ASN A 146 6.65 22.95 -7.77
CA ASN A 146 5.97 23.97 -6.96
C ASN A 146 6.20 23.78 -5.44
N ASP A 147 5.14 23.51 -4.68
CA ASP A 147 5.15 23.26 -3.24
C ASP A 147 5.10 21.77 -2.87
N VAL A 148 5.22 20.86 -3.85
CA VAL A 148 5.31 19.41 -3.60
C VAL A 148 6.66 19.12 -2.96
N THR A 149 6.65 18.52 -1.78
CA THR A 149 7.86 18.19 -1.01
C THR A 149 7.99 16.69 -0.80
N TRP A 150 9.20 16.25 -0.45
CA TRP A 150 9.38 14.98 0.24
C TRP A 150 8.62 15.00 1.58
N LEU A 151 8.58 13.86 2.29
CA LEU A 151 7.92 13.79 3.60
C LEU A 151 8.42 14.89 4.55
N ASN A 152 7.50 15.72 5.02
CA ASN A 152 7.75 16.71 6.05
C ASN A 152 7.91 16.05 7.44
N GLU A 153 8.27 16.81 8.47
CA GLU A 153 8.53 16.26 9.81
C GLU A 153 7.33 15.49 10.40
N SER A 154 6.12 16.04 10.26
CA SER A 154 4.91 15.38 10.75
C SER A 154 4.60 14.09 10.00
N GLU A 155 4.84 14.07 8.69
CA GLU A 155 4.64 12.89 7.85
C GLU A 155 5.67 11.80 8.15
N ARG A 156 6.94 12.16 8.36
CA ARG A 156 7.97 11.20 8.75
C ARG A 156 7.69 10.59 10.13
N ALA A 157 7.24 11.39 11.10
CA ALA A 157 6.80 10.90 12.40
C ALA A 157 5.64 9.90 12.26
N LEU A 158 4.65 10.20 11.40
CA LEU A 158 3.57 9.27 11.09
C LEU A 158 4.07 8.00 10.40
N PHE A 159 5.00 8.09 9.46
CA PHE A 159 5.58 6.91 8.81
C PHE A 159 6.30 6.02 9.81
N ALA A 160 7.07 6.60 10.73
CA ALA A 160 7.73 5.89 11.81
C ALA A 160 6.72 5.22 12.77
N GLU A 161 5.71 5.96 13.24
CA GLU A 161 4.66 5.46 14.14
C GLU A 161 3.86 4.32 13.51
N ARG A 162 3.48 4.47 12.22
CA ARG A 162 2.65 3.52 11.49
C ARG A 162 3.46 2.37 10.88
N GLY A 163 4.78 2.45 10.90
CA GLY A 163 5.68 1.45 10.31
C GLY A 163 5.65 1.42 8.78
N ILE A 164 5.33 2.55 8.14
CA ILE A 164 5.31 2.66 6.67
C ILE A 164 6.75 2.71 6.15
N GLY A 165 7.04 1.88 5.15
CA GLY A 165 8.38 1.77 4.56
C GLY A 165 8.62 2.77 3.42
N VAL A 166 9.87 3.17 3.24
CA VAL A 166 10.35 3.96 2.10
C VAL A 166 11.39 3.14 1.33
N ALA A 167 11.17 2.93 0.04
CA ALA A 167 12.17 2.35 -0.86
C ALA A 167 12.89 3.48 -1.62
N HIS A 168 14.13 3.79 -1.22
CA HIS A 168 14.89 4.88 -1.82
C HIS A 168 15.73 4.40 -3.01
N CYS A 169 15.58 5.06 -4.17
CA CYS A 169 16.39 4.82 -5.35
C CYS A 169 17.20 6.07 -5.73
N PRO A 170 18.47 6.21 -5.28
CA PRO A 170 19.30 7.38 -5.57
C PRO A 170 19.52 7.62 -7.08
N SER A 171 19.65 6.54 -7.85
CA SER A 171 19.87 6.62 -9.30
C SER A 171 18.65 7.20 -10.02
N SER A 172 17.44 6.75 -9.67
CA SER A 172 16.19 7.28 -10.25
C SER A 172 16.02 8.78 -9.93
N ASN A 173 16.18 9.17 -8.67
CA ASN A 173 16.14 10.59 -8.26
C ASN A 173 17.12 11.47 -9.06
N THR A 174 18.32 10.97 -9.30
CA THR A 174 19.35 11.70 -10.07
C THR A 174 18.94 11.81 -11.55
N ARG A 175 18.46 10.72 -12.16
CA ARG A 175 18.06 10.70 -13.58
C ARG A 175 16.83 11.57 -13.85
N LEU A 176 15.90 11.62 -12.91
CA LEU A 176 14.66 12.38 -13.01
C LEU A 176 14.78 13.81 -12.46
N ALA A 177 15.95 14.18 -11.94
CA ALA A 177 16.20 15.46 -11.28
C ALA A 177 15.22 15.76 -10.12
N SER A 178 14.78 14.72 -9.39
CA SER A 178 13.84 14.82 -8.27
C SER A 178 14.45 15.47 -7.03
N GLY A 179 15.77 15.66 -7.00
CA GLY A 179 16.51 16.20 -5.86
C GLY A 179 16.94 15.13 -4.84
N ILE A 180 17.41 15.60 -3.69
CA ILE A 180 17.95 14.75 -2.61
C ILE A 180 16.86 14.52 -1.58
N ALA A 181 16.41 13.26 -1.45
CA ALA A 181 15.47 12.88 -0.41
C ALA A 181 16.13 12.97 0.98
N PRO A 182 15.40 13.39 2.05
CA PRO A 182 15.94 13.55 3.40
C PRO A 182 16.09 12.18 4.12
N ILE A 183 16.77 11.23 3.48
CA ILE A 183 16.90 9.84 3.94
C ILE A 183 17.55 9.75 5.33
N ARG A 184 18.52 10.61 5.63
CA ARG A 184 19.16 10.60 6.95
C ARG A 184 18.18 10.98 8.06
N ALA A 185 17.38 12.03 7.86
CA ALA A 185 16.35 12.43 8.81
C ALA A 185 15.30 11.33 8.99
N MET A 186 14.85 10.71 7.90
CA MET A 186 13.92 9.57 7.96
C MET A 186 14.45 8.43 8.84
N ILE A 187 15.72 8.04 8.65
CA ILE A 187 16.35 6.97 9.44
C ILE A 187 16.46 7.39 10.92
N ASP A 188 16.87 8.63 11.19
CA ASP A 188 17.05 9.15 12.56
C ASP A 188 15.72 9.24 13.32
N GLU A 189 14.62 9.50 12.61
CA GLU A 189 13.27 9.54 13.15
C GLU A 189 12.60 8.16 13.23
N GLY A 190 13.29 7.09 12.78
CA GLY A 190 12.81 5.70 12.92
C GLY A 190 11.97 5.18 11.75
N VAL A 191 11.94 5.87 10.61
CA VAL A 191 11.29 5.36 9.39
C VAL A 191 12.07 4.17 8.84
N ASN A 192 11.35 3.13 8.42
CA ASN A 192 11.95 1.97 7.77
C ASN A 192 12.37 2.34 6.34
N VAL A 193 13.66 2.58 6.11
CA VAL A 193 14.19 2.89 4.78
C VAL A 193 14.95 1.69 4.22
N GLY A 194 14.54 1.24 3.03
CA GLY A 194 15.26 0.27 2.21
C GLY A 194 15.80 0.88 0.92
N LEU A 195 16.70 0.17 0.24
CA LEU A 195 17.14 0.54 -1.10
C LEU A 195 16.20 -0.06 -2.15
N GLY A 196 15.71 0.78 -3.04
CA GLY A 196 14.93 0.40 -4.21
C GLY A 196 15.79 0.35 -5.47
N VAL A 197 15.38 -0.48 -6.42
CA VAL A 197 15.91 -0.49 -7.78
C VAL A 197 14.80 -0.06 -8.73
N ASP A 198 15.08 0.96 -9.53
CA ASP A 198 14.27 1.30 -10.69
C ASP A 198 14.91 0.57 -11.87
N GLY A 199 14.18 -0.41 -12.42
CA GLY A 199 14.75 -1.51 -13.18
C GLY A 199 15.43 -1.13 -14.50
N ALA A 200 16.21 -2.08 -15.00
CA ALA A 200 16.62 -2.25 -16.40
C ALA A 200 15.42 -2.46 -17.39
N ALA A 201 14.20 -2.08 -16.99
CA ALA A 201 12.94 -2.30 -17.70
C ALA A 201 12.53 -1.13 -18.61
N SER A 202 13.29 -0.03 -18.58
CA SER A 202 13.31 0.92 -19.69
C SER A 202 14.43 0.48 -20.63
N PRO A 203 14.16 -0.14 -21.79
CA PRO A 203 15.22 -0.44 -22.74
C PRO A 203 15.94 0.87 -23.05
N TYR A 204 17.26 0.86 -22.88
CA TYR A 204 18.09 1.94 -23.40
C TYR A 204 17.75 2.09 -24.89
N PRO A 205 17.56 3.31 -25.41
CA PRO A 205 17.77 3.46 -26.84
C PRO A 205 19.20 2.99 -27.11
N GLU A 206 19.36 1.99 -27.99
CA GLU A 206 20.69 1.71 -28.54
C GLU A 206 21.27 3.02 -29.11
N PRO A 207 22.61 3.20 -29.01
CA PRO A 207 23.29 4.41 -29.46
C PRO A 207 23.01 4.77 -30.92
#